data_AF-A0A969V4J5-F1
#
_entry.id   AF-A0A969V4J5-F1
#
_cell.length_a   1.000
_cell.length_b   1.000
_cell.length_c   1.000
_cell.angle_alpha   90.00
_cell.angle_beta   90.00
_cell.angle_gamma   90.00
#
_symmetry.space_group_name_H-M   'P 1'
#
loop_
_entity.id
_entity.type
_entity.pdbx_description
1 polymer ?
#
loop_
_entity_poly.entity_id
_entity_poly.type
_entity_poly.pdbx_seq_one_letter_code
_entity_poly.pdbx_strand_id
1 'polypeptide(L)'
;MISPDAVTGIFPPQTATMLSNLVYEFAANPVPKLLVCLSSYVELPVELIPLIPVLINPLPSTLDVKTFVRDSSNSQFATNNSDTQQFEILVRTCLGLPMGELEMLFSRLSV
;
A
#
# COMPACT_ATOMS: atom_id res chain seq x y z
N MET A 1 -1.88 25.41 1.77
CA MET A 1 -2.34 25.49 0.36
C MET A 1 -1.13 25.73 -0.53
N ILE A 2 -0.88 24.89 -1.53
CA ILE A 2 0.06 25.20 -2.62
C ILE A 2 -0.70 26.13 -3.56
N SER A 3 -0.74 27.41 -3.23
CA SER A 3 -1.30 28.44 -4.09
C SER A 3 -0.17 29.40 -4.41
N PRO A 4 -0.03 29.82 -5.68
CA PRO A 4 0.77 30.99 -5.96
C PRO A 4 0.15 32.17 -5.21
N ASP A 5 0.99 33.15 -4.87
CA ASP A 5 0.52 34.43 -4.35
C ASP A 5 -0.48 35.03 -5.36
N ALA A 6 -1.67 35.38 -4.89
CA ALA A 6 -2.77 35.85 -5.74
C ALA A 6 -2.45 37.17 -6.47
N VAL A 7 -1.47 37.93 -5.98
CA VAL A 7 -1.07 39.23 -6.56
C VAL A 7 0.12 39.08 -7.48
N THR A 8 1.11 38.28 -7.08
CA THR A 8 2.38 38.16 -7.83
C THR A 8 2.42 36.94 -8.76
N GLY A 9 1.53 35.97 -8.57
CA GLY A 9 1.54 34.68 -9.28
C GLY A 9 2.74 33.80 -8.93
N ILE A 10 3.59 34.23 -7.98
CA ILE A 10 4.82 33.55 -7.62
C ILE A 10 4.54 32.59 -6.47
N PHE A 11 5.02 31.36 -6.59
CA PHE A 11 5.01 30.42 -5.49
C PHE A 11 6.00 30.85 -4.40
N PRO A 12 5.66 30.70 -3.11
CA PRO A 12 6.64 30.85 -2.05
C PRO A 12 7.89 30.00 -2.35
N PRO A 13 9.10 30.49 -2.06
CA PRO A 13 10.34 29.83 -2.46
C PRO A 13 10.44 28.39 -1.92
N GLN A 14 9.90 28.13 -0.73
CA GLN A 14 9.83 26.78 -0.16
C GLN A 14 8.96 25.83 -1.00
N THR A 15 7.82 26.33 -1.49
CA THR A 15 6.89 25.58 -2.34
C THR A 15 7.48 25.32 -3.72
N ALA A 16 8.18 26.30 -4.28
CA ALA A 16 8.89 26.13 -5.55
C ALA A 16 9.98 25.04 -5.46
N THR A 17 10.77 25.04 -4.38
CA THR A 17 11.79 24.01 -4.14
C THR A 17 11.16 22.63 -3.94
N MET A 18 10.05 22.54 -3.19
CA MET A 18 9.33 21.28 -2.98
C MET A 18 8.80 20.71 -4.30
N LEU A 19 8.19 21.53 -5.15
CA LEU A 19 7.71 21.13 -6.47
C LEU A 19 8.87 20.71 -7.38
N SER A 20 10.00 21.40 -7.34
CA SER A 20 11.19 21.05 -8.12
C SER A 20 11.76 19.69 -7.73
N ASN A 21 11.85 19.39 -6.43
CA ASN A 21 12.28 18.08 -5.95
C ASN A 21 11.33 16.97 -6.39
N LEU A 22 10.03 17.28 -6.38
CA LEU A 22 9.00 16.34 -6.76
C LEU A 22 9.06 16.05 -8.26
N VAL A 23 9.22 17.06 -9.13
CA VAL A 23 9.45 16.86 -10.57
C VAL A 23 10.67 15.97 -10.84
N TYR A 24 11.78 16.19 -10.12
CA TYR A 24 12.96 15.36 -10.22
C TYR A 24 12.68 13.90 -9.82
N GLU A 25 11.95 13.69 -8.72
CA GLU A 25 11.60 12.36 -8.23
C GLU A 25 10.68 11.58 -9.19
N PHE A 26 9.77 12.29 -9.86
CA PHE A 26 8.91 11.72 -10.90
C PHE A 26 9.70 11.37 -12.16
N ALA A 27 10.67 12.20 -12.56
CA ALA A 27 11.52 11.91 -13.71
C ALA A 27 12.51 10.76 -13.45
N ALA A 28 12.96 10.58 -12.22
CA ALA A 28 13.93 9.56 -11.83
C ALA A 28 13.33 8.15 -11.69
N ASN A 29 12.00 8.03 -11.58
CA ASN A 29 11.32 6.75 -11.36
C ASN A 29 10.47 6.36 -12.58
N PRO A 30 10.65 5.16 -13.16
CA PRO A 30 9.86 4.69 -14.31
C PRO A 30 8.44 4.25 -13.95
N VAL A 31 8.10 4.22 -12.66
CA VAL A 31 6.78 3.80 -12.17
C VAL A 31 5.80 4.97 -12.30
N PRO A 32 4.61 4.77 -12.89
CA PRO A 32 3.60 5.81 -12.96
C PRO A 32 3.15 6.20 -11.55
N LYS A 33 3.47 7.43 -11.15
CA LYS A 33 3.02 8.06 -9.90
C LYS A 33 1.92 9.08 -10.21
N LEU A 34 0.99 9.29 -9.29
CA LEU A 34 -0.09 10.29 -9.42
C LEU A 34 0.00 11.27 -8.26
N LEU A 35 -0.06 12.57 -8.56
CA LEU A 35 -0.15 13.61 -7.56
C LEU A 35 -1.62 13.88 -7.24
N VAL A 36 -2.07 13.55 -6.03
CA VAL A 36 -3.44 13.83 -5.58
C VAL A 36 -3.41 15.06 -4.67
N CYS A 37 -3.99 16.17 -5.13
CA CYS A 37 -4.05 17.41 -4.37
C CYS A 37 -5.25 17.36 -3.40
N LEU A 38 -4.99 17.07 -2.13
CA LEU A 38 -6.02 16.88 -1.08
C LEU A 38 -6.49 18.20 -0.41
N SER A 39 -6.37 19.35 -1.07
CA SER A 39 -6.63 20.65 -0.42
C SER A 39 -8.11 21.03 -0.31
N SER A 40 -8.99 20.33 -1.00
CA SER A 40 -10.42 20.61 -1.01
C SER A 40 -11.16 19.30 -1.27
N TYR A 41 -12.20 19.02 -0.48
CA TYR A 41 -13.16 17.99 -0.84
C TYR A 41 -13.56 18.21 -2.30
N VAL A 42 -13.27 17.23 -3.16
CA VAL A 42 -13.79 17.25 -4.52
C VAL A 42 -15.25 16.82 -4.37
N GLU A 43 -16.17 17.78 -4.35
CA GLU A 43 -17.58 17.49 -4.56
C GLU A 43 -17.72 17.02 -6.01
N LEU A 44 -17.69 15.70 -6.21
CA LEU A 44 -17.98 15.13 -7.51
C LEU A 44 -19.47 15.35 -7.82
N PRO A 45 -19.81 15.83 -9.02
CA PRO A 45 -21.18 15.77 -9.53
C PRO A 45 -21.77 14.38 -9.30
N VAL A 46 -23.04 14.32 -8.89
CA VAL A 46 -23.71 13.06 -8.51
C VAL A 46 -23.67 12.03 -9.64
N GLU A 47 -23.61 12.51 -10.88
CA GLU A 47 -23.52 11.73 -12.11
C GLU A 47 -22.16 11.03 -12.28
N LEU A 48 -21.09 11.52 -11.65
CA LEU A 48 -19.74 10.96 -11.72
C LEU A 48 -19.44 9.98 -10.57
N ILE A 49 -20.29 9.92 -9.55
CA ILE A 49 -20.17 8.97 -8.43
C ILE A 49 -20.05 7.51 -8.90
N PRO A 50 -20.85 7.03 -9.88
CA PRO A 50 -20.74 5.65 -10.37
C PRO A 50 -19.41 5.33 -11.06
N LEU A 51 -18.66 6.36 -11.50
CA LEU A 51 -17.39 6.20 -12.19
C LEU A 51 -16.20 6.18 -11.23
N ILE A 52 -16.43 6.43 -9.94
CA ILE A 52 -15.38 6.35 -8.92
C ILE A 52 -15.11 4.87 -8.63
N PRO A 53 -13.91 4.35 -8.93
CA PRO A 53 -13.58 2.98 -8.61
C PRO A 53 -13.56 2.79 -7.10
N VAL A 54 -14.49 1.99 -6.59
CA VAL A 54 -14.48 1.56 -5.19
C VAL A 54 -13.43 0.46 -5.05
N LEU A 55 -12.27 0.82 -4.52
CA LEU A 55 -11.22 -0.14 -4.21
C LEU A 55 -11.63 -0.91 -2.95
N ILE A 56 -12.09 -2.14 -3.14
CA ILE A 56 -12.37 -3.06 -2.03
C ILE A 56 -11.14 -3.95 -1.88
N ASN A 57 -10.47 -3.86 -0.73
CA ASN A 57 -9.41 -4.78 -0.36
C ASN A 57 -9.89 -5.62 0.83
N PRO A 58 -10.61 -6.74 0.58
CA PRO A 58 -11.11 -7.57 1.66
C PRO A 58 -9.95 -8.24 2.39
N LEU A 59 -10.15 -8.56 3.67
CA LEU A 59 -9.19 -9.37 4.40
C LEU A 59 -9.07 -10.76 3.75
N PRO A 60 -7.86 -11.33 3.68
CA PRO A 60 -7.65 -12.66 3.12
C PRO A 60 -8.40 -13.70 3.94
N SER A 61 -8.95 -14.72 3.27
CA SER A 61 -9.61 -15.81 3.96
C SER A 61 -8.60 -16.68 4.73
N THR A 62 -9.09 -17.47 5.68
CA THR A 62 -8.25 -18.45 6.40
C THR A 62 -7.52 -19.40 5.45
N LEU A 63 -8.16 -19.74 4.33
CA LEU A 63 -7.54 -20.59 3.30
C LEU A 63 -6.38 -19.86 2.64
N ASP A 64 -6.59 -18.61 2.22
CA ASP A 64 -5.59 -17.78 1.54
C ASP A 64 -4.35 -17.57 2.41
N VAL A 65 -4.56 -17.22 3.69
CA VAL A 65 -3.47 -17.06 4.67
C VAL A 65 -2.71 -18.37 4.85
N LYS A 66 -3.42 -19.51 4.93
CA LYS A 66 -2.79 -20.82 5.11
C LYS A 66 -1.96 -21.24 3.90
N THR A 67 -2.43 -20.97 2.67
CA THR A 67 -1.65 -21.17 1.44
C THR A 67 -0.45 -20.23 1.40
N PHE A 68 -0.64 -18.95 1.68
CA PHE A 68 0.43 -17.95 1.66
C PHE A 68 1.57 -18.29 2.62
N VAL A 69 1.24 -18.61 3.88
CA VAL A 69 2.24 -18.98 4.90
C VAL A 69 2.97 -20.26 4.49
N ARG A 70 2.26 -21.23 3.90
CA ARG A 70 2.86 -22.48 3.40
C ARG A 70 3.85 -22.21 2.26
N ASP A 71 3.44 -21.42 1.28
CA ASP A 71 4.25 -21.12 0.11
C ASP A 71 5.47 -20.26 0.50
N SER A 72 5.29 -19.33 1.43
CA SER A 72 6.36 -18.45 1.92
C SER A 72 7.38 -19.15 2.81
N SER A 73 7.02 -20.29 3.43
CA SER A 73 7.86 -20.99 4.41
C SER A 73 8.70 -22.14 3.83
N ASN A 74 8.79 -22.30 2.50
CA ASN A 74 9.70 -23.23 1.80
C ASN A 74 9.98 -24.57 2.52
N SER A 75 8.92 -25.35 2.79
CA SER A 75 8.96 -26.71 3.38
C SER A 75 9.41 -26.87 4.84
N GLN A 76 9.70 -25.79 5.58
CA GLN A 76 10.21 -25.89 6.97
C GLN A 76 9.27 -26.65 7.93
N PHE A 77 7.97 -26.72 7.63
CA PHE A 77 6.96 -27.33 8.49
C PHE A 77 6.54 -28.75 8.08
N ALA A 78 7.26 -29.41 7.16
CA ALA A 78 6.81 -30.66 6.54
C ALA A 78 7.10 -31.96 7.33
N THR A 79 7.93 -31.93 8.38
CA THR A 79 8.58 -33.17 8.87
C THR A 79 8.21 -33.63 10.29
N ASN A 80 7.74 -32.77 11.21
CA ASN A 80 7.42 -33.21 12.59
C ASN A 80 6.05 -32.74 13.10
N ASN A 81 5.48 -33.50 14.04
CA ASN A 81 4.20 -33.17 14.71
C ASN A 81 4.27 -31.83 15.49
N SER A 82 5.44 -31.45 16.00
CA SER A 82 5.70 -30.14 16.62
C SER A 82 5.56 -28.99 15.61
N ASP A 83 6.00 -29.23 14.39
CA ASP A 83 6.08 -28.23 13.33
C ASP A 83 4.66 -27.95 12.78
N THR A 84 3.79 -28.95 12.84
CA THR A 84 2.36 -28.79 12.52
C THR A 84 1.65 -27.86 13.51
N GLN A 85 1.97 -27.94 14.81
CA GLN A 85 1.40 -27.04 15.82
C GLN A 85 1.91 -25.60 15.67
N GLN A 86 3.21 -25.44 15.44
CA GLN A 86 3.81 -24.11 15.20
C GLN A 86 3.25 -23.45 13.94
N PHE A 87 3.05 -24.22 12.87
CA PHE A 87 2.41 -23.75 11.65
C PHE A 87 0.98 -23.26 11.90
N GLU A 88 0.15 -24.01 12.62
CA GLU A 88 -1.22 -23.58 12.92
C GLU A 88 -1.27 -22.35 13.84
N ILE A 89 -0.31 -22.20 14.76
CA ILE A 89 -0.17 -20.98 15.57
C ILE A 89 0.19 -19.80 14.68
N LEU A 90 1.18 -19.95 13.79
CA LEU A 90 1.59 -18.91 12.87
C LEU A 90 0.44 -18.46 11.96
N VAL A 91 -0.29 -19.42 11.37
CA VAL A 91 -1.48 -19.13 10.55
C VAL A 91 -2.51 -18.34 11.36
N ARG A 92 -2.79 -18.72 12.61
CA ARG A 92 -3.72 -17.99 13.49
C ARG A 92 -3.25 -16.57 13.80
N THR A 93 -1.95 -16.36 14.01
CA THR A 93 -1.38 -15.02 14.26
C THR A 93 -1.48 -14.13 13.02
N CYS A 94 -1.44 -14.72 11.82
CA CYS A 94 -1.62 -14.00 10.56
C CYS A 94 -3.08 -13.68 10.22
N LEU A 95 -4.06 -14.27 10.92
CA LEU A 95 -5.47 -13.97 10.70
C LEU A 95 -5.79 -12.54 11.15
N GLY A 96 -6.44 -11.78 10.27
CA GLY A 96 -6.81 -10.39 10.51
C GLY A 96 -5.80 -9.37 9.95
N LEU A 97 -4.69 -9.83 9.37
CA LEU A 97 -3.78 -8.98 8.62
C LEU A 97 -4.18 -8.91 7.14
N PRO A 98 -4.11 -7.73 6.50
CA PRO A 98 -4.29 -7.62 5.06
C PRO A 98 -3.13 -8.29 4.32
N MET A 99 -3.40 -8.80 3.11
CA MET A 99 -2.41 -9.58 2.34
C MET A 99 -1.10 -8.83 2.12
N GLY A 100 -1.15 -7.52 1.84
CA GLY A 100 0.06 -6.71 1.64
C GLY A 100 0.94 -6.58 2.88
N GLU A 101 0.36 -6.61 4.09
CA GLU A 101 1.15 -6.64 5.33
C GLU A 101 1.83 -7.99 5.53
N LEU A 102 1.14 -9.09 5.18
CA LEU A 102 1.72 -10.44 5.21
C LEU A 102 2.91 -10.55 4.25
N GLU A 103 2.76 -10.07 3.01
CA GLU A 103 3.85 -10.01 2.03
C GLU A 103 5.05 -9.21 2.55
N MET A 104 4.80 -8.05 3.18
CA MET A 104 5.85 -7.24 3.78
C MET A 104 6.55 -7.93 4.96
N LEU A 105 5.80 -8.65 5.81
CA LEU A 105 6.37 -9.36 6.96
C LEU A 105 7.24 -10.54 6.52
N PHE A 106 6.75 -11.35 5.58
CA PHE A 106 7.48 -12.53 5.13
C PHE A 106 8.67 -12.18 4.22
N SER A 107 8.59 -11.11 3.43
CA SER A 107 9.73 -10.62 2.63
C SER A 107 10.90 -10.11 3.48
N ARG A 108 10.66 -9.70 4.74
CA ARG A 108 11.74 -9.34 5.68
C ARG A 108 12.38 -10.56 6.35
N LEU A 109 11.66 -11.68 6.38
CA LEU A 109 12.11 -12.93 6.99
C LEU A 109 12.84 -13.84 5.99
N SER A 110 12.68 -13.61 4.69
CA SER A 110 13.48 -14.25 3.63
C SER A 110 14.87 -13.61 3.58
N VAL A 111 15.75 -14.03 4.50
CA VAL A 111 17.21 -13.85 4.44
C VAL A 111 17.85 -15.22 4.25
#